data_AF-A0A1F6CDB4-F1
#
_entry.id   AF-A0A1F6CDB4-F1
#
_cell.length_a   1.000
_cell.length_b   1.000
_cell.length_c   1.000
_cell.angle_alpha   90.00
_cell.angle_beta   90.00
_cell.angle_gamma   90.00
#
_symmetry.space_group_name_H-M   'P 1'
#
loop_
_entity.id
_entity.type
_entity.pdbx_description
1 polymer ?
#
loop_
_entity_poly.entity_id
_entity_poly.type
_entity_poly.pdbx_seq_one_letter_code
_entity_poly.pdbx_strand_id
1 'polypeptide(L)'
;MENAIYIRPQGAETLARLISGLLNPISTSTLVFWAFVSRAPAPAGSRTVWLLLAFVFSTALPLAYLCVLRRRGAVPALLIPDRRQRTRPLIVGIGSYLLGVVALSVADAPGLLVALMGCYAVSTAAAALINLRWKISLHAVGAWGTLVALGYALGYRALYISPLALGVVWARFRLGAHTPAQLLAGGSLGACMTFILLKLWT
;
A
#
# COMPACT_ATOMS: atom_id res chain seq x y z
N MET A 1 -21.72 3.65 40.41
CA MET A 1 -20.79 4.30 39.46
C MET A 1 -21.04 3.68 38.10
N GLU A 2 -21.65 4.45 37.19
CA GLU A 2 -22.22 4.00 35.93
C GLU A 2 -21.18 3.46 34.94
N ASN A 3 -21.43 2.25 34.44
CA ASN A 3 -20.82 1.75 33.22
C ASN A 3 -21.46 2.47 32.03
N ALA A 4 -20.89 3.60 31.62
CA ALA A 4 -21.18 4.19 30.32
C ALA A 4 -20.74 3.22 29.23
N ILE A 5 -21.68 2.43 28.72
CA ILE A 5 -21.55 1.70 27.46
C ILE A 5 -21.37 2.79 26.39
N TYR A 6 -20.12 3.07 26.02
CA TYR A 6 -19.78 3.92 24.89
C TYR A 6 -20.34 3.26 23.63
N ILE A 7 -21.59 3.59 23.26
CA ILE A 7 -22.18 3.22 21.98
C ILE A 7 -21.39 4.00 20.91
N ARG A 8 -20.41 3.34 20.30
CA ARG A 8 -19.71 3.91 19.14
C ARG A 8 -20.74 4.16 18.03
N PRO A 9 -20.77 5.35 17.40
CA PRO A 9 -21.69 5.60 16.31
C PRO A 9 -21.41 4.62 15.17
N GLN A 10 -22.36 3.72 14.90
CA GLN A 10 -22.24 2.62 13.93
C GLN A 10 -21.85 3.12 12.52
N GLY A 11 -22.27 4.34 12.16
CA GLY A 11 -21.94 4.99 10.89
C GLY A 11 -20.44 5.30 10.73
N ALA A 12 -19.78 5.81 11.76
CA ALA A 12 -18.35 6.13 11.69
C ALA A 12 -17.49 4.86 11.59
N GLU A 13 -17.88 3.79 12.28
CA GLU A 13 -17.19 2.51 12.18
C GLU A 13 -17.38 1.87 10.80
N THR A 14 -18.60 1.94 10.25
CA THR A 14 -18.90 1.46 8.90
C THR A 14 -18.07 2.20 7.86
N LEU A 15 -18.01 3.52 7.96
CA LEU A 15 -17.16 4.35 7.10
C LEU A 15 -15.68 3.99 7.23
N ALA A 16 -15.19 3.78 8.46
CA ALA A 16 -13.81 3.35 8.68
C ALA A 16 -13.51 1.98 8.06
N ARG A 17 -14.43 1.02 8.12
CA ARG A 17 -14.30 -0.29 7.46
C ARG A 17 -14.26 -0.13 5.94
N LEU A 18 -15.14 0.71 5.38
CA LEU A 18 -15.18 0.99 3.95
C LEU A 18 -13.88 1.66 3.46
N ILE A 19 -13.41 2.70 4.16
CA ILE A 19 -12.14 3.37 3.84
C ILE A 19 -10.98 2.38 3.95
N SER A 20 -10.89 1.62 5.05
CA SER A 20 -9.79 0.66 5.23
C SER A 20 -9.85 -0.48 4.21
N GLY A 21 -11.03 -0.86 3.73
CA GLY A 21 -11.22 -1.89 2.72
C GLY A 21 -10.89 -1.39 1.32
N LEU A 22 -11.34 -0.21 0.93
CA LEU A 22 -11.15 0.34 -0.41
C LEU A 22 -9.76 0.95 -0.60
N LEU A 23 -9.25 1.67 0.39
CA LEU A 23 -7.96 2.37 0.34
C LEU A 23 -6.86 1.57 1.05
N ASN A 24 -6.91 0.24 0.92
CA ASN A 24 -5.84 -0.63 1.37
C ASN A 24 -4.63 -0.56 0.40
N PRO A 25 -3.42 -0.94 0.84
CA PRO A 25 -2.22 -0.84 0.00
C PRO A 25 -2.27 -1.57 -1.35
N ILE A 26 -2.98 -2.70 -1.40
CA ILE A 26 -3.15 -3.48 -2.62
C ILE A 26 -4.01 -2.67 -3.62
N SER A 27 -5.16 -2.17 -3.18
CA SER A 27 -6.05 -1.36 -4.02
C SER A 27 -5.41 -0.05 -4.46
N THR A 28 -4.74 0.67 -3.56
CA THR A 28 -4.12 1.96 -3.90
C THR A 28 -2.97 1.79 -4.89
N SER A 29 -2.25 0.67 -4.88
CA SER A 29 -1.18 0.41 -5.85
C SER A 29 -1.67 0.42 -7.29
N THR A 30 -2.77 -0.29 -7.58
CA THR A 30 -3.37 -0.33 -8.91
C THR A 30 -3.76 1.07 -9.39
N LEU A 31 -4.36 1.89 -8.51
CA LEU A 31 -4.80 3.24 -8.85
C LEU A 31 -3.64 4.17 -9.18
N VAL A 32 -2.54 4.09 -8.42
CA VAL A 32 -1.35 4.91 -8.66
C VAL A 32 -0.69 4.51 -9.98
N PHE A 33 -0.47 3.22 -10.22
CA PHE A 33 0.08 2.75 -11.49
C PHE A 33 -0.78 3.17 -12.68
N TRP A 34 -2.11 3.05 -12.57
CA TRP A 34 -3.03 3.54 -13.59
C TRP A 34 -2.91 5.04 -13.85
N ALA A 35 -2.81 5.85 -12.79
CA ALA A 35 -2.64 7.30 -12.91
C ALA A 35 -1.34 7.69 -13.63
N PHE A 36 -0.24 6.97 -13.40
CA PHE A 36 1.02 7.21 -14.11
C PHE A 36 0.99 6.69 -15.55
N VAL A 37 0.53 5.46 -15.77
CA VAL A 37 0.50 4.83 -17.10
C VAL A 37 -0.43 5.57 -18.05
N SER A 38 -1.59 6.03 -17.58
CA SER A 38 -2.55 6.79 -18.41
C SER A 38 -1.98 8.12 -18.95
N ARG A 39 -0.93 8.65 -18.31
CA ARG A 39 -0.24 9.89 -18.69
C ARG A 39 1.08 9.62 -19.43
N ALA A 40 1.49 8.36 -19.56
CA ALA A 40 2.75 8.01 -20.21
C ALA A 40 2.69 8.25 -21.73
N PRO A 41 3.69 8.93 -22.32
CA PRO A 41 3.74 9.22 -23.75
C PRO A 41 4.19 7.98 -24.54
N ALA A 42 3.33 6.97 -24.61
CA ALA A 42 3.63 5.69 -25.24
C ALA A 42 2.42 5.14 -26.01
N PRO A 43 2.63 4.19 -26.96
CA PRO A 43 1.53 3.52 -27.64
C PRO A 43 0.58 2.82 -26.66
N ALA A 44 -0.69 2.69 -27.05
CA ALA A 44 -1.71 2.05 -26.22
C ALA A 44 -1.35 0.61 -25.83
N GLY A 45 -0.74 -0.16 -26.75
CA GLY A 45 -0.27 -1.52 -26.49
C GLY A 45 0.74 -1.58 -25.34
N SER A 46 1.79 -0.75 -25.39
CA SER A 46 2.81 -0.68 -24.34
C SER A 46 2.21 -0.28 -22.99
N ARG A 47 1.33 0.73 -22.97
CA ARG A 47 0.62 1.14 -21.74
C ARG A 47 -0.19 -0.02 -21.15
N THR A 48 -0.92 -0.77 -21.97
CA THR A 48 -1.69 -1.93 -21.50
C THR A 48 -0.78 -2.98 -20.89
N VAL A 49 0.35 -3.30 -21.53
CA VAL A 49 1.34 -4.25 -20.99
C VAL A 49 1.86 -3.77 -19.63
N TRP A 50 2.28 -2.52 -19.51
CA TRP A 50 2.80 -1.98 -18.25
C TRP A 50 1.76 -1.98 -17.13
N LEU A 51 0.51 -1.62 -17.44
CA LEU A 51 -0.62 -1.69 -16.50
C LEU A 51 -0.89 -3.11 -16.03
N LEU A 52 -0.88 -4.09 -16.94
CA LEU A 52 -1.09 -5.50 -16.61
C LEU A 52 0.05 -6.03 -15.74
N LEU A 53 1.31 -5.76 -16.09
CA LEU A 53 2.46 -6.16 -15.29
C LEU A 53 2.40 -5.53 -13.90
N ALA A 54 2.15 -4.22 -13.82
CA ALA A 54 2.00 -3.52 -12.56
C ALA A 54 0.89 -4.15 -11.71
N PHE A 55 -0.31 -4.36 -12.27
CA PHE A 55 -1.42 -4.98 -11.57
C PHE A 55 -1.11 -6.41 -11.08
N VAL A 56 -0.48 -7.23 -11.92
CA VAL A 56 -0.15 -8.61 -11.57
C VAL A 56 0.78 -8.66 -10.38
N PHE A 57 1.87 -7.88 -10.42
CA PHE A 57 2.91 -7.93 -9.40
C PHE A 57 2.62 -7.09 -8.17
N SER A 58 1.91 -5.96 -8.29
CA SER A 58 1.56 -5.11 -7.15
C SER A 58 0.33 -5.62 -6.40
N THR A 59 -0.60 -6.26 -7.11
CA THR A 59 -1.95 -6.55 -6.61
C THR A 59 -2.34 -8.01 -6.71
N ALA A 60 -2.39 -8.58 -7.93
CA ALA A 60 -3.00 -9.88 -8.14
C ALA A 60 -2.26 -11.01 -7.40
N LEU A 61 -0.93 -11.07 -7.52
CA LEU A 61 -0.12 -12.11 -6.88
C LEU A 61 -0.14 -12.02 -5.33
N PRO A 62 0.12 -10.86 -4.70
CA PRO A 62 0.01 -10.72 -3.24
C PRO A 62 -1.39 -11.05 -2.72
N LEU A 63 -2.44 -10.59 -3.43
CA LEU A 63 -3.82 -10.85 -3.04
C LEU A 63 -4.20 -12.32 -3.20
N ALA A 64 -3.82 -12.95 -4.31
CA ALA A 64 -4.05 -14.38 -4.55
C ALA A 64 -3.42 -15.21 -3.43
N TYR A 65 -2.19 -14.88 -3.02
CA TYR A 65 -1.53 -15.55 -1.90
C TYR A 65 -2.30 -15.40 -0.58
N LEU A 66 -2.76 -14.19 -0.25
CA LEU A 66 -3.61 -13.96 0.93
C LEU A 66 -4.92 -14.76 0.86
N CYS A 67 -5.55 -14.83 -0.30
CA CYS A 67 -6.76 -15.63 -0.53
C CYS A 67 -6.49 -17.13 -0.33
N VAL A 68 -5.36 -17.65 -0.81
CA VAL A 68 -4.93 -19.05 -0.60
C VAL A 68 -4.74 -19.32 0.89
N LEU A 69 -4.04 -18.45 1.63
CA LEU A 69 -3.86 -18.61 3.08
C LEU A 69 -5.20 -18.62 3.83
N ARG A 70 -6.11 -17.72 3.45
CA ARG A 70 -7.45 -17.65 4.06
C ARG A 70 -8.27 -18.91 3.78
N ARG A 71 -8.28 -19.39 2.53
CA ARG A 71 -9.00 -20.62 2.13
C ARG A 71 -8.46 -21.87 2.84
N ARG A 72 -7.17 -21.91 3.13
CA ARG A 72 -6.52 -23.00 3.89
C ARG A 72 -6.67 -22.86 5.41
N GLY A 73 -7.40 -21.85 5.91
CA GLY A 73 -7.54 -21.60 7.35
C GLY A 73 -6.26 -21.13 8.04
N ALA A 74 -5.20 -20.78 7.30
CA ALA A 74 -3.93 -20.36 7.87
C ALA A 74 -3.96 -18.94 8.44
N VAL A 75 -4.92 -18.12 8.01
CA VAL A 75 -5.18 -16.77 8.55
C VAL A 75 -6.69 -16.53 8.68
N PRO A 76 -7.14 -15.80 9.71
CA PRO A 76 -8.57 -15.62 9.98
C PRO A 76 -9.27 -14.65 9.01
N ALA A 77 -8.52 -13.75 8.39
CA ALA A 77 -9.03 -12.74 7.47
C ALA A 77 -7.91 -12.24 6.53
N LEU A 78 -8.29 -11.58 5.43
CA LEU A 78 -7.32 -10.92 4.53
C LEU A 78 -6.59 -9.76 5.23
N LEU A 79 -7.28 -9.08 6.15
CA LEU A 79 -6.70 -8.08 7.04
C LEU A 79 -6.13 -8.79 8.28
N ILE A 80 -4.88 -9.23 8.20
CA ILE A 80 -4.24 -10.03 9.25
C ILE A 80 -3.91 -9.16 10.47
N PRO A 81 -4.56 -9.35 11.64
CA PRO A 81 -4.34 -8.50 12.82
C PRO A 81 -3.03 -8.81 13.54
N ASP A 82 -2.69 -10.10 13.64
CA ASP A 82 -1.47 -10.59 14.29
C ASP A 82 -0.25 -10.42 13.37
N ARG A 83 0.76 -9.71 13.88
CA ARG A 83 2.00 -9.47 13.15
C ARG A 83 2.78 -10.75 12.83
N ARG A 84 2.67 -11.80 13.65
CA ARG A 84 3.40 -13.07 13.45
C ARG A 84 2.93 -13.82 12.21
N GLN A 85 1.65 -13.67 11.86
CA GLN A 85 1.05 -14.26 10.66
C GLN A 85 1.32 -13.44 9.38
N ARG A 86 1.86 -12.22 9.49
CA ARG A 86 2.14 -11.34 8.34
C ARG A 86 3.45 -11.64 7.63
N THR A 87 4.40 -12.31 8.27
CA THR A 87 5.75 -12.50 7.73
C THR A 87 5.73 -13.18 6.37
N ARG A 88 4.98 -14.29 6.23
CA ARG A 88 4.87 -15.00 4.95
C ARG A 88 4.24 -14.14 3.85
N PRO A 89 3.05 -13.51 4.04
CA PRO A 89 2.51 -12.55 3.08
C PRO A 89 3.47 -11.44 2.68
N LEU A 90 4.23 -10.89 3.62
CA LEU A 90 5.18 -9.81 3.34
C LEU A 90 6.35 -10.28 2.47
N ILE A 91 6.91 -11.46 2.76
CA ILE A 91 7.98 -12.04 1.93
C ILE A 91 7.49 -12.29 0.50
N VAL A 92 6.29 -12.86 0.35
CA VAL A 92 5.69 -13.08 -0.98
C VAL A 92 5.43 -11.75 -1.68
N GLY A 93 4.94 -10.74 -0.97
CA GLY A 93 4.76 -9.39 -1.50
C GLY A 93 6.08 -8.80 -2.01
N ILE A 94 7.14 -8.84 -1.20
CA ILE A 94 8.47 -8.36 -1.57
C ILE A 94 8.98 -9.09 -2.83
N GLY A 95 8.90 -10.41 -2.87
CA GLY A 95 9.31 -11.20 -4.03
C GLY A 95 8.51 -10.84 -5.29
N SER A 96 7.19 -10.67 -5.14
CA SER A 96 6.30 -10.23 -6.22
C SER A 96 6.70 -8.86 -6.75
N TYR A 97 6.98 -7.90 -5.87
CA TYR A 97 7.39 -6.55 -6.26
C TYR A 97 8.76 -6.55 -6.96
N LEU A 98 9.72 -7.34 -6.49
CA LEU A 98 11.03 -7.48 -7.14
C LEU A 98 10.91 -8.09 -8.54
N LEU A 99 10.07 -9.13 -8.70
CA LEU A 99 9.76 -9.67 -10.03
C LEU A 99 9.06 -8.62 -10.92
N GLY A 100 8.20 -7.80 -10.33
CA GLY A 100 7.57 -6.67 -11.02
C GLY A 100 8.57 -5.62 -11.50
N VAL A 101 9.60 -5.30 -10.71
CA VAL A 101 10.69 -4.41 -11.12
C VAL A 101 11.39 -4.98 -12.36
N VAL A 102 11.76 -6.25 -12.32
CA VAL A 102 12.42 -6.92 -13.46
C VAL A 102 11.50 -6.95 -14.68
N ALA A 103 10.24 -7.36 -14.52
CA ALA A 103 9.29 -7.46 -15.61
C ALA A 103 8.99 -6.11 -16.28
N LEU A 104 8.80 -5.05 -15.50
CA LEU A 104 8.61 -3.70 -16.02
C LEU A 104 9.87 -3.18 -16.73
N SER A 105 11.06 -3.50 -16.21
CA SER A 105 12.33 -3.11 -16.85
C SER A 105 12.50 -3.80 -18.21
N VAL A 106 12.23 -5.10 -18.28
CA VAL A 106 12.30 -5.88 -19.54
C VAL A 106 11.24 -5.45 -20.55
N ALA A 107 10.10 -4.92 -20.09
CA ALA A 107 9.04 -4.40 -20.94
C ALA A 107 9.25 -2.93 -21.37
N ASP A 108 10.46 -2.39 -21.19
CA ASP A 108 10.82 -1.00 -21.47
C ASP A 108 9.84 0.02 -20.88
N ALA A 109 9.33 -0.27 -19.67
CA ALA A 109 8.46 0.64 -18.96
C ALA A 109 9.22 1.92 -18.57
N PRO A 110 8.56 3.09 -18.50
CA PRO A 110 9.18 4.31 -18.02
C PRO A 110 9.84 4.08 -16.67
N GLY A 111 11.06 4.62 -16.48
CA GLY A 111 11.85 4.42 -15.27
C GLY A 111 11.07 4.75 -13.99
N LEU A 112 10.15 5.71 -14.05
CA LEU A 112 9.26 6.05 -12.95
C LEU A 112 8.34 4.89 -12.50
N LEU A 113 7.84 4.05 -13.42
CA LEU A 113 7.02 2.88 -13.08
C LEU A 113 7.86 1.78 -12.43
N VAL A 114 9.06 1.55 -12.96
CA VAL A 114 10.05 0.62 -12.37
C VAL A 114 10.41 1.09 -10.96
N ALA A 115 10.67 2.39 -10.81
CA ALA A 115 11.01 3.01 -9.54
C ALA A 115 9.88 2.91 -8.52
N LEU A 116 8.65 3.14 -8.95
CA LEU A 116 7.47 3.00 -8.10
C LEU A 116 7.28 1.55 -7.63
N MET A 117 7.48 0.55 -8.49
CA MET A 117 7.46 -0.86 -8.09
C MET A 117 8.58 -1.17 -7.08
N GLY A 118 9.78 -0.61 -7.29
CA GLY A 118 10.88 -0.68 -6.33
C GLY A 118 10.55 -0.04 -4.98
N CYS A 119 9.79 1.07 -4.97
CA CYS A 119 9.29 1.69 -3.74
C CYS A 119 8.40 0.73 -2.95
N TYR A 120 7.52 -0.04 -3.61
CA TYR A 120 6.72 -1.07 -2.94
C TYR A 120 7.60 -2.17 -2.35
N ALA A 121 8.61 -2.65 -3.09
CA ALA A 121 9.55 -3.66 -2.61
C ALA A 121 10.31 -3.20 -1.36
N VAL A 122 10.99 -2.05 -1.43
CA VAL A 122 11.85 -1.55 -0.35
C VAL A 122 11.04 -1.11 0.86
N SER A 123 9.92 -0.41 0.67
CA SER A 123 9.06 0.00 1.79
C SER A 123 8.46 -1.20 2.51
N THR A 124 8.07 -2.23 1.76
CA THR A 124 7.53 -3.47 2.34
C THR A 124 8.62 -4.27 3.05
N ALA A 125 9.84 -4.32 2.51
CA ALA A 125 10.98 -4.95 3.18
C ALA A 125 11.32 -4.25 4.50
N ALA A 126 11.43 -2.93 4.50
CA ALA A 126 11.66 -2.15 5.72
C ALA A 126 10.53 -2.35 6.74
N ALA A 127 9.27 -2.31 6.29
CA ALA A 127 8.12 -2.57 7.16
C ALA A 127 8.11 -4.00 7.70
N ALA A 128 8.54 -4.99 6.91
CA ALA A 128 8.66 -6.38 7.34
C ALA A 128 9.70 -6.54 8.45
N LEU A 129 10.87 -5.92 8.32
CA LEU A 129 11.92 -5.92 9.35
C LEU A 129 11.41 -5.33 10.67
N ILE A 130 10.72 -4.19 10.61
CA ILE A 130 10.09 -3.59 11.81
C ILE A 130 9.03 -4.54 12.38
N ASN A 131 8.18 -5.13 11.53
CA ASN A 131 7.10 -6.04 11.92
C ASN A 131 7.58 -7.31 12.65
N LEU A 132 8.84 -7.71 12.50
CA LEU A 132 9.46 -8.81 13.26
C LEU A 132 9.48 -8.54 14.77
N ARG A 133 9.58 -7.28 15.19
CA ARG A 133 9.64 -6.89 16.61
C ARG A 133 8.44 -6.05 17.05
N TRP A 134 7.94 -5.18 16.19
CA TRP A 134 6.89 -4.22 16.52
C TRP A 134 5.88 -4.05 15.40
N LYS A 135 4.58 -4.08 15.73
CA LYS A 135 3.51 -4.01 14.73
C LYS A 135 3.49 -2.63 14.07
N ILE A 136 3.78 -2.55 12.77
CA ILE A 136 3.68 -1.33 11.98
C ILE A 136 2.39 -1.31 11.13
N SER A 137 1.89 -0.11 10.79
CA SER A 137 0.72 0.05 9.92
C SER A 137 1.10 0.09 8.44
N LEU A 138 0.97 -1.04 7.74
CA LEU A 138 1.19 -1.13 6.29
C LEU A 138 0.20 -0.26 5.49
N HIS A 139 -0.99 0.01 6.04
CA HIS A 139 -1.95 0.94 5.43
C HIS A 139 -1.41 2.37 5.44
N ALA A 140 -0.78 2.79 6.54
CA ALA A 140 -0.15 4.11 6.62
C ALA A 140 1.09 4.20 5.71
N VAL A 141 1.91 3.14 5.65
CA VAL A 141 3.04 3.05 4.69
C VAL A 141 2.54 3.26 3.26
N GLY A 142 1.53 2.49 2.85
CA GLY A 142 0.97 2.59 1.49
C GLY A 142 0.34 3.95 1.20
N ALA A 143 -0.46 4.49 2.13
CA ALA A 143 -1.18 5.75 1.91
C ALA A 143 -0.24 6.96 1.76
N TRP A 144 0.75 7.09 2.64
CA TRP A 144 1.69 8.21 2.59
C TRP A 144 2.73 8.05 1.49
N GLY A 145 3.21 6.82 1.22
CA GLY A 145 4.05 6.56 0.04
C GLY A 145 3.32 6.89 -1.26
N THR A 146 2.05 6.50 -1.38
CA THR A 146 1.18 6.86 -2.52
C THR A 146 1.08 8.37 -2.70
N LEU A 147 0.82 9.10 -1.61
CA LEU A 147 0.72 10.57 -1.66
C LEU A 147 2.01 11.21 -2.17
N VAL A 148 3.17 10.75 -1.69
CA VAL A 148 4.49 11.21 -2.15
C VAL A 148 4.71 10.88 -3.62
N ALA A 149 4.41 9.64 -4.04
CA ALA A 149 4.52 9.24 -5.44
C ALA A 149 3.67 10.17 -6.33
N LEU A 150 2.40 10.36 -6.00
CA LEU A 150 1.51 11.26 -6.75
C LEU A 150 2.01 12.71 -6.77
N GLY A 151 2.76 13.16 -5.76
CA GLY A 151 3.47 14.44 -5.75
C GLY A 151 4.46 14.59 -6.92
N TYR A 152 5.15 13.53 -7.32
CA TYR A 152 6.03 13.55 -8.49
C TYR A 152 5.26 13.70 -9.81
N ALA A 153 4.03 13.18 -9.89
CA ALA A 153 3.19 13.29 -11.09
C ALA A 153 2.39 14.61 -11.17
N LEU A 154 1.90 15.09 -10.02
CA LEU A 154 0.90 16.17 -9.93
C LEU A 154 1.46 17.45 -9.31
N GLY A 155 2.69 17.44 -8.81
CA GLY A 155 3.26 18.53 -8.04
C GLY A 155 2.43 18.84 -6.79
N TYR A 156 2.28 20.14 -6.48
CA TYR A 156 1.50 20.60 -5.32
C TYR A 156 0.03 20.14 -5.35
N ARG A 157 -0.53 19.81 -6.52
CA ARG A 157 -1.92 19.33 -6.65
C ARG A 157 -2.16 17.99 -5.95
N ALA A 158 -1.11 17.21 -5.69
CA ALA A 158 -1.22 16.00 -4.88
C ALA A 158 -1.73 16.28 -3.46
N LEU A 159 -1.58 17.51 -2.94
CA LEU A 159 -2.12 17.91 -1.64
C LEU A 159 -3.65 17.79 -1.55
N TYR A 160 -4.37 17.90 -2.68
CA TYR A 160 -5.82 17.66 -2.71
C TYR A 160 -6.19 16.19 -2.42
N ILE A 161 -5.24 15.26 -2.56
CA ILE A 161 -5.39 13.83 -2.28
C ILE A 161 -5.01 13.50 -0.82
N SER A 162 -4.32 14.40 -0.12
CA SER A 162 -3.93 14.21 1.29
C SER A 162 -5.10 13.87 2.24
N PRO A 163 -6.34 14.37 2.06
CA PRO A 163 -7.47 13.94 2.89
C PRO A 163 -7.75 12.44 2.82
N LEU A 164 -7.49 11.77 1.68
CA LEU A 164 -7.64 10.33 1.57
C LEU A 164 -6.59 9.58 2.40
N ALA A 165 -5.33 10.05 2.37
CA ALA A 165 -4.27 9.47 3.20
C ALA A 165 -4.55 9.65 4.70
N LEU A 166 -5.04 10.82 5.09
CA LEU A 166 -5.51 11.08 6.46
C LEU A 166 -6.72 10.22 6.81
N GLY A 167 -7.66 10.03 5.89
CA GLY A 167 -8.81 9.14 6.04
C GLY A 167 -8.38 7.69 6.32
N VAL A 168 -7.36 7.18 5.64
CA VAL A 168 -6.78 5.86 5.91
C VAL A 168 -6.23 5.79 7.34
N VAL A 169 -5.43 6.77 7.75
CA VAL A 169 -4.87 6.83 9.12
C VAL A 169 -5.99 6.86 10.17
N TRP A 170 -6.99 7.72 9.97
CA TRP A 170 -8.17 7.83 10.81
C TRP A 170 -8.91 6.49 10.90
N ALA A 171 -9.17 5.82 9.78
CA ALA A 171 -9.88 4.55 9.75
C ALA A 171 -9.14 3.48 10.56
N ARG A 172 -7.81 3.38 10.41
CA ARG A 172 -6.99 2.41 11.15
C ARG A 172 -6.95 2.68 12.65
N PHE A 173 -6.92 3.96 13.04
CA PHE A 173 -7.01 4.34 14.45
C PHE A 173 -8.39 4.04 15.04
N ARG A 174 -9.46 4.35 14.30
CA ARG A 174 -10.86 4.20 14.76
C ARG A 174 -11.25 2.74 14.95
N LEU A 175 -10.81 1.88 14.04
CA LEU A 175 -10.99 0.44 14.14
C LEU A 175 -10.11 -0.21 15.23
N GLY A 176 -9.35 0.57 16.01
CA GLY A 176 -8.45 0.06 17.05
C GLY A 176 -7.34 -0.83 16.50
N ALA A 177 -7.09 -0.77 15.19
CA ALA A 177 -6.20 -1.72 14.54
C ALA A 177 -4.71 -1.38 14.76
N HIS A 178 -4.42 -0.10 15.00
CA HIS A 178 -3.08 0.46 15.23
C HIS A 178 -3.10 1.63 16.20
N THR A 179 -2.02 1.81 16.94
CA THR A 179 -1.80 2.98 17.81
C THR A 179 -1.28 4.19 17.01
N PRO A 180 -1.35 5.42 17.54
CA PRO A 180 -0.81 6.60 16.87
C PRO A 180 0.66 6.46 16.49
N ALA A 181 1.49 5.90 17.37
CA ALA A 181 2.91 5.65 17.08
C ALA A 181 3.09 4.71 15.86
N GLN A 182 2.29 3.64 15.77
CA GLN A 182 2.36 2.69 14.66
C GLN A 182 1.90 3.31 13.32
N LEU A 183 0.98 4.26 13.39
CA LEU A 183 0.48 5.01 12.24
C LEU A 183 1.50 6.05 11.78
N LEU A 184 2.08 6.81 12.72
CA LEU A 184 3.12 7.79 12.44
C LEU A 184 4.35 7.11 11.85
N ALA A 185 4.88 6.07 12.50
CA ALA A 185 6.03 5.33 12.00
C ALA A 185 5.77 4.72 10.61
N GLY A 186 4.57 4.17 10.39
CA GLY A 186 4.16 3.67 9.07
C GLY A 186 4.13 4.77 8.01
N GLY A 187 3.47 5.89 8.31
CA GLY A 187 3.37 7.02 7.40
C GLY A 187 4.73 7.62 7.05
N SER A 188 5.58 7.87 8.06
CA SER A 188 6.94 8.37 7.87
C SER A 188 7.78 7.39 7.03
N LEU A 189 7.72 6.09 7.32
CA LEU A 189 8.46 5.09 6.55
C LEU A 189 8.05 5.13 5.07
N GLY A 190 6.74 5.10 4.78
CA GLY A 190 6.23 5.14 3.41
C GLY A 190 6.63 6.42 2.69
N ALA A 191 6.44 7.58 3.32
CA ALA A 191 6.79 8.87 2.74
C ALA A 191 8.29 8.99 2.44
N CYS A 192 9.15 8.69 3.42
CA CYS A 192 10.60 8.80 3.28
C CYS A 192 11.16 7.82 2.25
N MET A 193 10.75 6.54 2.30
CA MET A 193 11.25 5.54 1.36
C MET A 193 10.85 5.87 -0.07
N THR A 194 9.58 6.22 -0.31
CA THR A 194 9.14 6.64 -1.64
C THR A 194 9.87 7.90 -2.10
N PHE A 195 10.02 8.91 -1.25
CA PHE A 195 10.71 10.14 -1.61
C PHE A 195 12.17 9.89 -2.01
N ILE A 196 12.91 9.16 -1.16
CA ILE A 196 14.33 8.85 -1.39
C ILE A 196 14.49 8.02 -2.67
N LEU A 197 13.71 6.93 -2.82
CA LEU A 197 13.86 6.05 -3.97
C LEU A 197 13.51 6.75 -5.28
N LEU A 198 12.40 7.48 -5.33
CA LEU A 198 12.06 8.23 -6.54
C LEU A 198 13.13 9.28 -6.85
N LYS A 199 13.67 9.97 -5.83
CA LYS A 199 14.73 10.96 -6.03
C LYS A 199 16.05 10.37 -6.52
N LEU A 200 16.36 9.13 -6.16
CA LEU A 200 17.56 8.43 -6.64
C LEU A 200 17.39 7.90 -8.07
N TRP A 201 16.16 7.71 -8.52
CA TRP A 201 15.85 7.09 -9.82
C TRP A 201 15.45 8.09 -10.92
N THR A 202 15.13 9.33 -10.56
CA THR A 202 14.71 10.42 -11.46
C THR A 202 15.55 11.67 -11.27
#